data_AF-A0A961R8Q2-F1
#
_entry.id   AF-A0A961R8Q2-F1
#
_cell.length_a   1.000
_cell.length_b   1.000
_cell.length_c   1.000
_cell.angle_alpha   90.00
_cell.angle_beta   90.00
_cell.angle_gamma   90.00
#
_symmetry.space_group_name_H-M   'P 1'
#
loop_
_entity.id
_entity.type
_entity.pdbx_description
1 polymer ?
#
loop_
_entity_poly.entity_id
_entity_poly.type
_entity_poly.pdbx_seq_one_letter_code
_entity_poly.pdbx_strand_id
1 'polypeptide(L)'
;GQIQVVHAKREVIVAASAFNSPKLLMLSGIGPAAHLRLNGIDVVADRPGVGQNLQDHLEVYFQQECTQPITLNSKLGLIAKGLIGLQWLTTGKGDGATNHFESCGFVRSAAGIPYPDIQFHFLAGAIRYDGKAAAPGHGFQAHVGPMRSKSRGSVTLASADPKDKPVLRFNYMSHEDDWTEFRHGVRLTREIF
;
A
#
# COMPACT_ATOMS: atom_id res chain seq x y z
N GLY A 1 -3.42 12.39 -28.99
CA GLY A 1 -1.99 12.10 -28.84
C GLY A 1 -1.51 11.42 -30.09
N GLN A 2 -0.24 11.63 -30.47
CA GLN A 2 0.38 10.93 -31.61
C GLN A 2 1.09 9.66 -31.10
N ILE A 3 1.03 8.57 -31.87
CA ILE A 3 1.76 7.34 -31.56
C ILE A 3 3.23 7.53 -31.95
N GLN A 4 4.14 7.28 -31.01
CA GLN A 4 5.58 7.25 -31.26
C GLN A 4 6.09 5.83 -31.06
N VAL A 5 6.85 5.33 -32.05
CA VAL A 5 7.44 3.99 -32.01
C VAL A 5 8.92 4.13 -31.73
N VAL A 6 9.39 3.48 -30.66
CA VAL A 6 10.81 3.44 -30.26
C VAL A 6 11.26 1.98 -30.31
N HIS A 7 12.38 1.73 -31.00
CA HIS A 7 12.93 0.39 -31.18
C HIS A 7 14.07 0.09 -30.22
N ALA A 8 14.16 -1.14 -29.73
CA ALA A 8 15.29 -1.63 -28.94
C ALA A 8 16.06 -2.71 -29.73
N LYS A 9 17.39 -2.62 -29.77
CA LYS A 9 18.24 -3.59 -30.50
C LYS A 9 18.44 -4.92 -29.79
N ARG A 10 18.19 -4.98 -28.48
CA ARG A 10 18.48 -6.16 -27.64
C ARG A 10 17.24 -6.65 -26.91
N GLU A 11 16.64 -5.81 -26.08
CA GLU A 11 15.56 -6.23 -25.20
C GLU A 11 14.68 -5.04 -24.81
N VAL A 12 13.42 -5.35 -24.43
CA VAL A 12 12.48 -4.43 -23.78
C VAL A 12 12.15 -4.98 -22.40
N ILE A 13 12.39 -4.18 -21.35
CA ILE A 13 12.11 -4.55 -19.95
C ILE A 13 10.86 -3.80 -19.47
N VAL A 14 9.91 -4.51 -18.87
CA VAL A 14 8.67 -3.94 -18.31
C VAL A 14 8.82 -3.76 -16.79
N ALA A 15 8.92 -2.52 -16.34
CA ALA A 15 9.08 -2.15 -14.93
C ALA A 15 8.02 -1.11 -14.49
N ALA A 16 6.74 -1.38 -14.78
CA ALA A 16 5.65 -0.40 -14.66
C ALA A 16 4.74 -0.62 -13.43
N SER A 17 5.27 -1.20 -12.35
CA SER A 17 4.55 -1.60 -11.11
C SER A 17 3.70 -2.87 -11.22
N ALA A 18 3.23 -3.37 -10.07
CA ALA A 18 2.33 -4.51 -9.96
C ALA A 18 0.98 -4.31 -10.67
N PHE A 19 0.61 -3.05 -10.98
CA PHE A 19 -0.64 -2.73 -11.66
C PHE A 19 -0.45 -2.48 -13.16
N ASN A 20 0.54 -1.65 -13.56
CA ASN A 20 0.65 -1.31 -14.98
C ASN A 20 1.48 -2.30 -15.79
N SER A 21 2.39 -3.06 -15.18
CA SER A 21 3.11 -4.13 -15.90
C SER A 21 2.15 -5.18 -16.47
N PRO A 22 1.24 -5.81 -15.71
CA PRO A 22 0.30 -6.77 -16.30
C PRO A 22 -0.66 -6.11 -17.28
N LYS A 23 -1.09 -4.85 -17.06
CA LYS A 23 -1.88 -4.09 -18.04
C LYS A 23 -1.14 -3.95 -19.37
N LEU A 24 0.11 -3.50 -19.34
CA LEU A 24 0.92 -3.33 -20.55
C LEU A 24 1.15 -4.65 -21.27
N LEU A 25 1.44 -5.73 -20.55
CA LEU A 25 1.57 -7.07 -21.13
C LEU A 25 0.28 -7.49 -21.82
N MET A 26 -0.88 -7.35 -21.17
CA MET A 26 -2.16 -7.72 -21.76
C MET A 26 -2.50 -6.86 -22.99
N LEU A 27 -2.29 -5.54 -22.94
CA LEU A 27 -2.45 -4.66 -24.10
C LEU A 27 -1.49 -5.00 -25.26
N SER A 28 -0.38 -5.67 -24.95
CA SER A 28 0.59 -6.18 -25.94
C SER A 28 0.27 -7.62 -26.40
N GLY A 29 -0.90 -8.16 -26.05
CA GLY A 29 -1.30 -9.51 -26.42
C GLY A 29 -0.71 -10.63 -25.55
N ILE A 30 -0.15 -10.33 -24.39
CA ILE A 30 0.46 -11.29 -23.47
C ILE A 30 -0.36 -11.36 -22.18
N GLY A 31 -1.16 -12.43 -22.03
CA GLY A 31 -2.06 -12.59 -20.88
C GLY A 31 -3.11 -13.68 -21.09
N PRO A 32 -4.15 -13.76 -20.25
CA PRO A 32 -5.17 -14.80 -20.37
C PRO A 32 -5.91 -14.70 -21.71
N ALA A 33 -5.77 -15.69 -22.59
CA ALA A 33 -6.23 -15.60 -23.99
C ALA A 33 -7.72 -15.26 -24.12
N ALA A 34 -8.58 -15.81 -23.26
CA ALA A 34 -10.02 -15.50 -23.26
C ALA A 34 -10.29 -14.01 -22.94
N HIS A 35 -9.58 -13.45 -21.96
CA HIS A 35 -9.71 -12.05 -21.57
C HIS A 35 -9.21 -11.11 -22.68
N LEU A 36 -8.09 -11.46 -23.33
CA LEU A 36 -7.55 -10.69 -24.46
C LEU A 36 -8.54 -10.64 -25.63
N ARG A 37 -9.10 -11.80 -26.02
CA ARG A 37 -10.11 -11.88 -27.08
C ARG A 37 -11.37 -11.08 -26.74
N LEU A 38 -11.83 -11.13 -25.50
CA LEU A 38 -12.99 -10.35 -25.03
C LEU A 38 -12.76 -8.83 -25.18
N ASN A 39 -11.51 -8.38 -25.07
CA ASN A 39 -11.12 -6.98 -25.25
C ASN A 39 -10.74 -6.64 -26.70
N GLY A 40 -10.87 -7.56 -27.66
CA GLY A 40 -10.49 -7.34 -29.05
C GLY A 40 -8.98 -7.25 -29.29
N ILE A 41 -8.17 -7.92 -28.46
CA ILE A 41 -6.70 -7.93 -28.55
C ILE A 41 -6.24 -9.29 -29.08
N ASP A 42 -5.36 -9.26 -30.09
CA ASP A 42 -4.73 -10.46 -30.63
C ASP A 42 -3.83 -11.14 -29.59
N VAL A 43 -3.92 -12.46 -29.50
CA VAL A 43 -3.15 -13.24 -28.53
C VAL A 43 -1.77 -13.55 -29.10
N VAL A 44 -0.75 -12.86 -28.58
CA VAL A 44 0.66 -13.15 -28.86
C VAL A 44 1.14 -14.32 -28.00
N ALA A 45 0.78 -14.34 -26.72
CA ALA A 45 1.09 -15.44 -25.81
C ALA A 45 0.01 -15.62 -24.74
N ASP A 46 -0.56 -16.82 -24.67
CA ASP A 46 -1.51 -17.18 -23.61
C ASP A 46 -0.77 -17.40 -22.28
N ARG A 47 -0.90 -16.44 -21.37
CA ARG A 47 -0.27 -16.41 -20.06
C ARG A 47 -1.32 -16.13 -19.00
N PRO A 48 -2.06 -17.16 -18.54
CA PRO A 48 -3.19 -16.98 -17.64
C PRO A 48 -2.80 -16.38 -16.27
N GLY A 49 -1.53 -16.46 -15.87
CA GLY A 49 -1.03 -15.83 -14.65
C GLY A 49 -0.83 -14.32 -14.72
N VAL A 50 -0.78 -13.70 -15.91
CA VAL A 50 -0.61 -12.25 -16.04
C VAL A 50 -1.84 -11.55 -15.46
N GLY A 51 -1.59 -10.64 -14.51
CA GLY A 51 -2.64 -9.92 -13.80
C GLY A 51 -3.33 -10.75 -12.69
N GLN A 52 -2.87 -11.96 -12.41
CA GLN A 52 -3.40 -12.77 -11.29
C GLN A 52 -2.47 -12.73 -10.09
N ASN A 53 -2.89 -13.34 -8.97
CA ASN A 53 -2.10 -13.48 -7.75
C ASN A 53 -1.67 -12.12 -7.17
N LEU A 54 -2.52 -11.09 -7.32
CA LEU A 54 -2.29 -9.79 -6.68
C LEU A 54 -2.33 -9.99 -5.17
N GLN A 55 -1.32 -9.46 -4.50
CA GLN A 55 -1.13 -9.52 -3.06
C GLN A 55 -0.84 -8.10 -2.58
N ASP A 56 -1.32 -7.79 -1.38
CA ASP A 56 -1.05 -6.53 -0.71
C ASP A 56 -1.09 -6.77 0.81
N HIS A 57 -0.49 -5.86 1.57
CA HIS A 57 -0.54 -5.88 3.03
C HIS A 57 -1.63 -4.92 3.48
N LEU A 58 -2.80 -5.48 3.81
CA LEU A 58 -3.87 -4.68 4.39
C LEU A 58 -3.48 -4.31 5.82
N GLU A 59 -3.58 -3.02 6.16
CA GLU A 59 -3.37 -2.52 7.51
C GLU A 59 -4.60 -1.73 8.00
N VAL A 60 -4.80 -1.72 9.32
CA VAL A 60 -5.78 -0.88 10.00
C VAL A 60 -5.07 0.07 10.95
N TYR A 61 -5.66 1.26 11.14
CA TYR A 61 -5.07 2.31 11.96
C TYR A 61 -5.73 2.34 13.34
N PHE A 62 -4.96 2.02 14.37
CA PHE A 62 -5.36 2.20 15.77
C PHE A 62 -4.87 3.55 16.25
N GLN A 63 -5.80 4.48 16.42
CA GLN A 63 -5.49 5.83 16.89
C GLN A 63 -5.83 5.94 18.38
N GLN A 64 -4.95 6.58 19.13
CA GLN A 64 -5.14 6.83 20.56
C GLN A 64 -4.79 8.26 20.94
N GLU A 65 -5.46 8.76 21.98
CA GLU A 65 -5.13 10.03 22.59
C GLU A 65 -3.80 9.94 23.33
N CYS A 66 -2.96 10.96 23.17
CA CYS A 66 -1.76 11.15 23.96
C CYS A 66 -2.05 12.18 25.04
N THR A 67 -1.86 11.80 26.29
CA THR A 67 -2.07 12.70 27.44
C THR A 67 -1.06 13.84 27.54
N GLN A 68 -0.01 13.81 26.70
CA GLN A 68 1.07 14.78 26.70
C GLN A 68 1.14 15.53 25.37
N PRO A 69 1.52 16.82 25.38
CA PRO A 69 1.56 17.65 24.19
C PRO A 69 2.83 17.46 23.35
N ILE A 70 3.21 16.21 23.07
CA ILE A 70 4.52 15.86 22.47
C ILE A 70 4.41 15.31 21.04
N THR A 71 3.20 15.09 20.53
CA THR A 71 2.99 14.43 19.24
C THR A 71 3.05 15.40 18.05
N LEU A 72 3.18 14.83 16.85
CA LEU A 72 3.21 15.53 15.57
C LEU A 72 1.93 16.32 15.26
N ASN A 73 0.84 16.08 16.00
CA ASN A 73 -0.40 16.86 15.88
C ASN A 73 -0.16 18.37 16.05
N SER A 74 0.78 18.78 16.91
CA SER A 74 1.18 20.19 17.10
C SER A 74 1.88 20.81 15.89
N LYS A 75 2.38 19.99 14.96
CA LYS A 75 3.17 20.40 13.79
C LYS A 75 2.35 20.55 12.51
N LEU A 76 1.04 20.29 12.55
CA LEU A 76 0.20 20.26 11.35
C LEU A 76 -0.20 21.66 10.82
N GLY A 77 -0.05 22.70 11.64
CA GLY A 77 -0.35 24.09 11.27
C GLY A 77 0.62 24.70 10.27
N LEU A 78 0.18 25.72 9.52
CA LEU A 78 0.98 26.35 8.46
C LEU A 78 2.29 26.98 8.97
N ILE A 79 2.26 27.62 10.14
CA ILE A 79 3.46 28.22 10.75
C ILE A 79 4.49 27.14 11.08
N ALA A 80 4.07 26.07 11.75
CA ALA A 80 4.95 24.96 12.10
C ALA A 80 5.54 24.30 10.85
N LYS A 81 4.73 24.05 9.81
CA LYS A 81 5.19 23.54 8.51
C LYS A 81 6.21 24.47 7.84
N GLY A 82 5.99 25.78 7.89
CA GLY A 82 6.93 26.77 7.38
C GLY A 82 8.28 26.73 8.09
N LEU A 83 8.28 26.65 9.43
CA LEU A 83 9.50 26.55 10.24
C LEU A 83 10.25 25.23 9.99
N ILE A 84 9.53 24.11 9.88
CA ILE A 84 10.09 22.80 9.55
C ILE A 84 10.76 22.85 8.16
N GLY A 85 10.07 23.43 7.16
CA GLY A 85 10.63 23.60 5.82
C GLY A 85 11.90 24.44 5.82
N LEU A 86 11.91 25.56 6.57
CA LEU A 86 13.09 26.42 6.69
C LEU A 86 14.27 25.70 7.37
N GLN A 87 14.02 24.96 8.45
CA GLN A 87 15.05 24.17 9.12
C GLN A 87 15.65 23.12 8.18
N TRP A 88 14.79 22.41 7.44
CA TRP A 88 15.25 21.40 6.49
C TRP A 88 16.06 22.02 5.33
N LEU A 89 15.60 23.12 4.74
CA LEU A 89 16.32 23.81 3.65
C LEU A 89 17.69 24.35 4.06
N THR A 90 17.83 24.78 5.32
CA THR A 90 19.07 25.41 5.82
C THR A 90 20.04 24.42 6.42
N THR A 91 19.57 23.29 6.98
CA THR A 91 20.41 22.36 7.75
C THR A 91 20.34 20.91 7.27
N GLY A 92 19.36 20.55 6.44
CA GLY A 92 19.08 19.16 6.06
C GLY A 92 18.59 18.29 7.22
N LYS A 93 18.15 18.89 8.33
CA LYS A 93 17.77 18.20 9.59
C LYS A 93 16.35 18.57 10.03
N GLY A 94 15.89 17.92 11.10
CA GLY A 94 14.61 18.19 11.76
C GLY A 94 13.46 17.35 11.20
N ASP A 95 12.23 17.73 11.57
CA ASP A 95 11.00 16.99 11.22
C ASP A 95 10.80 16.83 9.71
N GLY A 96 11.41 17.70 8.88
CA GLY A 96 11.37 17.59 7.41
C GLY A 96 12.31 16.52 6.82
N ALA A 97 13.17 15.91 7.64
CA ALA A 97 14.16 14.90 7.23
C ALA A 97 13.79 13.46 7.64
N THR A 98 12.56 13.22 8.11
CA THR A 98 12.08 11.90 8.53
C THR A 98 10.74 11.57 7.87
N ASN A 99 10.42 10.28 7.77
CA ASN A 99 9.08 9.79 7.40
C ASN A 99 8.14 9.67 8.61
N HIS A 100 8.66 9.90 9.83
CA HIS A 100 7.99 9.84 11.12
C HIS A 100 7.57 8.44 11.63
N PHE A 101 7.89 7.37 10.90
CA PHE A 101 7.68 6.00 11.35
C PHE A 101 8.91 5.49 12.11
N GLU A 102 9.08 6.00 13.33
CA GLU A 102 10.31 5.84 14.12
C GLU A 102 10.42 4.48 14.83
N SER A 103 9.34 3.69 14.86
CA SER A 103 9.33 2.38 15.52
C SER A 103 8.46 1.40 14.77
N CYS A 104 8.93 0.15 14.71
CA CYS A 104 8.27 -0.96 14.05
C CYS A 104 8.31 -2.19 14.97
N GLY A 105 7.31 -3.05 14.86
CA GLY A 105 7.21 -4.28 15.63
C GLY A 105 6.75 -5.43 14.77
N PHE A 106 7.24 -6.63 15.09
CA PHE A 106 6.82 -7.87 14.45
C PHE A 106 6.48 -8.87 15.55
N VAL A 107 5.23 -9.34 15.57
CA VAL A 107 4.76 -10.29 16.58
C VAL A 107 4.07 -11.46 15.93
N ARG A 108 3.98 -12.56 16.69
CA ARG A 108 3.16 -13.71 16.33
C ARG A 108 1.74 -13.45 16.82
N SER A 109 0.74 -13.67 15.98
CA SER A 109 -0.67 -13.46 16.33
C SER A 109 -1.18 -14.48 17.36
N ALA A 110 -0.55 -15.65 17.44
CA ALA A 110 -0.86 -16.71 18.41
C ALA A 110 0.34 -17.64 18.66
N ALA A 111 0.24 -18.46 19.73
CA ALA A 111 1.16 -19.56 20.00
C ALA A 111 1.13 -20.60 18.86
N GLY A 112 2.28 -21.20 18.56
CA GLY A 112 2.42 -22.21 17.49
C GLY A 112 2.68 -21.64 16.09
N ILE A 113 2.52 -20.33 15.87
CA ILE A 113 2.89 -19.70 14.59
C ILE A 113 4.41 -19.65 14.48
N PRO A 114 5.04 -20.15 13.40
CA PRO A 114 6.50 -20.34 13.33
C PRO A 114 7.31 -19.05 13.19
N TYR A 115 6.72 -17.96 12.69
CA TYR A 115 7.36 -16.67 12.47
C TYR A 115 6.36 -15.52 12.69
N PRO A 116 6.82 -14.27 12.92
CA PRO A 116 5.92 -13.12 13.06
C PRO A 116 5.06 -12.90 11.81
N ASP A 117 3.75 -12.89 12.02
CA ASP A 117 2.72 -12.75 10.99
C ASP A 117 1.98 -11.41 11.07
N ILE A 118 2.17 -10.65 12.16
CA ILE A 118 1.63 -9.29 12.34
C ILE A 118 2.78 -8.27 12.35
N GLN A 119 2.60 -7.20 11.55
CA GLN A 119 3.49 -6.05 11.51
C GLN A 119 2.83 -4.84 12.17
N PHE A 120 3.64 -4.06 12.87
CA PHE A 120 3.28 -2.78 13.47
C PHE A 120 4.16 -1.68 12.90
N HIS A 121 3.55 -0.56 12.53
CA HIS A 121 4.25 0.71 12.28
C HIS A 121 3.70 1.77 13.23
N PHE A 122 4.57 2.40 14.02
CA PHE A 122 4.18 3.45 14.94
C PHE A 122 4.40 4.82 14.31
N LEU A 123 3.37 5.65 14.37
CA LEU A 123 3.45 7.06 14.03
C LEU A 123 3.08 7.89 15.27
N ALA A 124 3.98 8.79 15.66
CA ALA A 124 3.76 9.73 16.77
C ALA A 124 2.78 10.86 16.40
N GLY A 125 1.68 10.55 15.74
CA GLY A 125 0.63 11.47 15.32
C GLY A 125 -0.67 10.72 15.00
N ALA A 126 -1.81 11.21 15.48
CA ALA A 126 -3.13 10.69 15.11
C ALA A 126 -3.68 11.47 13.91
N ILE A 127 -3.50 10.93 12.70
CA ILE A 127 -3.69 11.63 11.43
C ILE A 127 -4.59 10.81 10.50
N ARG A 128 -5.57 11.44 9.88
CA ARG A 128 -6.45 10.84 8.86
C ARG A 128 -5.69 10.69 7.54
N TYR A 129 -6.22 9.87 6.64
CA TYR A 129 -5.63 9.68 5.31
C TYR A 129 -5.44 10.98 4.51
N ASP A 130 -6.24 12.02 4.77
CA ASP A 130 -6.13 13.34 4.13
C ASP A 130 -5.06 14.26 4.77
N GLY A 131 -4.26 13.75 5.71
CA GLY A 131 -3.18 14.48 6.38
C GLY A 131 -3.63 15.45 7.48
N LYS A 132 -4.91 15.44 7.84
CA LYS A 132 -5.45 16.25 8.95
C LYS A 132 -5.43 15.47 10.26
N ALA A 133 -5.38 16.19 11.38
CA ALA A 133 -5.57 15.58 12.69
C ALA A 133 -6.90 14.79 12.74
N ALA A 134 -6.86 13.59 13.31
CA ALA A 134 -8.04 12.75 13.46
C ALA A 134 -9.04 13.29 14.48
N ALA A 135 -8.53 13.95 15.52
CA ALA A 135 -9.28 14.65 16.54
C ALA A 135 -8.47 15.87 17.02
N PRO A 136 -9.11 16.86 17.69
CA PRO A 136 -8.40 17.89 18.43
C PRO A 136 -7.47 17.28 19.49
N GLY A 137 -6.36 17.94 19.78
CA GLY A 137 -5.40 17.48 20.79
C GLY A 137 -4.25 16.65 20.21
N HIS A 138 -3.63 15.87 21.09
CA HIS A 138 -2.47 15.05 20.78
C HIS A 138 -2.85 13.59 20.72
N GLY A 139 -2.23 12.87 19.79
CA GLY A 139 -2.46 11.44 19.64
C GLY A 139 -1.35 10.79 18.83
N PHE A 140 -1.36 9.47 18.85
CA PHE A 140 -0.48 8.63 18.06
C PHE A 140 -1.30 7.53 17.39
N GLN A 141 -0.68 6.81 16.47
CA GLN A 141 -1.33 5.69 15.83
C GLN A 141 -0.37 4.53 15.57
N ALA A 142 -0.90 3.33 15.73
CA ALA A 142 -0.27 2.10 15.30
C ALA A 142 -0.98 1.59 14.03
N HIS A 143 -0.22 1.41 12.96
CA HIS A 143 -0.70 0.71 11.77
C HIS A 143 -0.40 -0.76 11.98
N VAL A 144 -1.44 -1.59 11.91
CA VAL A 144 -1.32 -3.03 12.18
C VAL A 144 -1.98 -3.83 11.08
N GLY A 145 -1.30 -4.88 10.63
CA GLY A 145 -1.82 -5.75 9.59
C GLY A 145 -1.09 -7.09 9.52
N PRO A 146 -1.76 -8.13 9.01
CA PRO A 146 -1.11 -9.39 8.69
C PRO A 146 -0.17 -9.23 7.48
N MET A 147 0.99 -9.86 7.54
CA MET A 147 2.03 -9.77 6.51
C MET A 147 1.87 -10.79 5.38
N ARG A 148 1.08 -11.85 5.59
CA ARG A 148 1.01 -13.00 4.68
C ARG A 148 -0.41 -13.47 4.45
N SER A 149 -1.29 -12.51 4.17
CA SER A 149 -2.67 -12.82 3.79
C SER A 149 -2.70 -13.86 2.66
N LYS A 150 -3.61 -14.83 2.79
CA LYS A 150 -3.88 -15.83 1.75
C LYS A 150 -4.87 -15.32 0.71
N SER A 151 -5.53 -14.19 0.94
CA SER A 151 -6.39 -13.54 -0.05
C SER A 151 -5.60 -13.22 -1.33
N ARG A 152 -6.23 -13.43 -2.49
CA ARG A 152 -5.64 -13.17 -3.80
C ARG A 152 -6.56 -12.33 -4.67
N GLY A 153 -5.99 -11.27 -5.19
CA GLY A 153 -6.62 -10.35 -6.11
C GLY A 153 -6.25 -10.57 -7.57
N SER A 154 -6.72 -9.65 -8.40
CA SER A 154 -6.43 -9.57 -9.83
C SER A 154 -6.34 -8.13 -10.33
N VAL A 155 -5.56 -7.95 -11.40
CA VAL A 155 -5.46 -6.76 -12.24
C VAL A 155 -5.87 -7.16 -13.65
N THR A 156 -6.98 -6.65 -14.16
CA THR A 156 -7.48 -6.96 -15.51
C THR A 156 -7.65 -5.69 -16.35
N LEU A 157 -7.73 -5.85 -17.67
CA LEU A 157 -8.10 -4.74 -18.55
C LEU A 157 -9.58 -4.37 -18.37
N ALA A 158 -9.87 -3.07 -18.43
CA ALA A 158 -11.24 -2.56 -18.61
C ALA A 158 -11.63 -2.51 -20.10
N SER A 159 -10.66 -2.25 -20.97
CA SER A 159 -10.80 -2.18 -22.43
C SER A 159 -9.42 -2.33 -23.10
N ALA A 160 -9.38 -2.26 -24.44
CA ALA A 160 -8.14 -2.14 -25.21
C ALA A 160 -7.59 -0.72 -25.32
N ASP A 161 -8.27 0.32 -24.79
CA ASP A 161 -7.72 1.67 -24.77
C ASP A 161 -6.61 1.78 -23.71
N PRO A 162 -5.36 2.08 -24.09
CA PRO A 162 -4.26 2.23 -23.13
C PRO A 162 -4.49 3.34 -22.09
N LYS A 163 -5.40 4.29 -22.33
CA LYS A 163 -5.75 5.37 -21.38
C LYS A 163 -6.69 4.90 -20.28
N ASP A 164 -7.46 3.84 -20.50
CA ASP A 164 -8.40 3.34 -19.51
C ASP A 164 -7.66 2.73 -18.33
N LYS A 165 -8.15 2.98 -17.11
CA LYS A 165 -7.54 2.41 -15.90
C LYS A 165 -7.75 0.89 -15.87
N PRO A 166 -6.80 0.10 -15.36
CA PRO A 166 -7.04 -1.31 -15.14
C PRO A 166 -8.11 -1.50 -14.06
N VAL A 167 -8.81 -2.62 -14.11
CA VAL A 167 -9.73 -3.04 -13.05
C VAL A 167 -8.91 -3.74 -11.98
N LEU A 168 -8.92 -3.19 -10.76
CA LEU A 168 -8.22 -3.72 -9.60
C LEU A 168 -9.24 -4.40 -8.67
N ARG A 169 -8.97 -5.65 -8.32
CA ARG A 169 -9.72 -6.37 -7.28
C ARG A 169 -8.72 -6.96 -6.30
N PHE A 170 -8.62 -6.42 -5.10
CA PHE A 170 -7.71 -6.94 -4.08
C PHE A 170 -8.25 -8.19 -3.39
N ASN A 171 -9.58 -8.33 -3.31
CA ASN A 171 -10.25 -9.41 -2.59
C ASN A 171 -9.79 -9.51 -1.13
N TYR A 172 -9.57 -8.37 -0.48
CA TYR A 172 -9.25 -8.33 0.94
C TYR A 172 -10.27 -9.12 1.75
N MET A 173 -9.79 -9.85 2.75
CA MET A 173 -10.62 -10.63 3.66
C MET A 173 -11.43 -11.75 2.97
N SER A 174 -11.03 -12.16 1.76
CA SER A 174 -11.67 -13.27 1.04
C SER A 174 -11.27 -14.64 1.57
N HIS A 175 -10.14 -14.74 2.28
CA HIS A 175 -9.72 -15.93 2.99
C HIS A 175 -10.08 -15.82 4.49
N GLU A 176 -10.57 -16.91 5.08
CA GLU A 176 -11.04 -16.92 6.47
C GLU A 176 -9.96 -16.59 7.51
N ASP A 177 -8.73 -17.07 7.27
CA ASP A 177 -7.56 -16.77 8.13
C ASP A 177 -7.34 -15.27 8.33
N ASP A 178 -7.56 -14.45 7.31
CA ASP A 178 -7.37 -12.99 7.42
C ASP A 178 -8.21 -12.42 8.56
N TRP A 179 -9.45 -12.89 8.72
CA TRP A 179 -10.34 -12.44 9.79
C TRP A 179 -9.83 -12.83 11.17
N THR A 180 -9.24 -14.02 11.29
CA THR A 180 -8.69 -14.51 12.56
C THR A 180 -7.42 -13.74 12.92
N GLU A 181 -6.49 -13.59 11.98
CA GLU A 181 -5.25 -12.83 12.16
C GLU A 181 -5.52 -11.37 12.50
N PHE A 182 -6.45 -10.70 11.78
CA PHE A 182 -6.82 -9.32 12.10
C PHE A 182 -7.43 -9.17 13.49
N ARG A 183 -8.30 -10.11 13.93
CA ARG A 183 -8.86 -10.07 15.29
C ARG A 183 -7.77 -10.21 16.35
N HIS A 184 -6.75 -11.03 16.10
CA HIS A 184 -5.59 -11.12 16.99
C HIS A 184 -4.78 -9.84 16.98
N GLY A 185 -4.49 -9.27 15.80
CA GLY A 185 -3.83 -7.98 15.65
C GLY A 185 -4.54 -6.89 16.47
N VAL A 186 -5.87 -6.77 16.35
CA VAL A 186 -6.68 -5.83 17.14
C VAL A 186 -6.51 -6.00 18.65
N ARG A 187 -6.52 -7.25 19.14
CA ARG A 187 -6.38 -7.54 20.58
C ARG A 187 -4.99 -7.21 21.09
N LEU A 188 -3.96 -7.63 20.36
CA LEU A 188 -2.56 -7.35 20.70
C LEU A 188 -2.28 -5.84 20.72
N THR A 189 -2.80 -5.08 19.75
CA THR A 189 -2.64 -3.62 19.75
C THR A 189 -3.23 -2.98 21.00
N ARG A 190 -4.41 -3.43 21.46
CA ARG A 190 -5.05 -2.91 22.68
C ARG A 190 -4.36 -3.33 23.98
N GLU A 191 -3.56 -4.38 23.94
CA GLU A 191 -2.74 -4.80 25.09
C GLU A 191 -1.47 -3.96 25.20
N ILE A 192 -0.89 -3.58 24.05
CA ILE A 192 0.33 -2.77 23.97
C ILE A 192 0.06 -1.30 24.30
N PHE A 193 -1.08 -0.77 23.83
CA PHE A 193 -1.45 0.65 23.92
C PHE A 193 -2.78 0.83 24.64
#